data_AF-A0A0G0SF70-F1
#
_entry.id   AF-A0A0G0SF70-F1
#
_cell.length_a   1.000
_cell.length_b   1.000
_cell.length_c   1.000
_cell.angle_alpha   90.00
_cell.angle_beta   90.00
_cell.angle_gamma   90.00
#
_symmetry.space_group_name_H-M   'P 1'
#
loop_
_entity.id
_entity.type
_entity.pdbx_description
1 polymer ?
#
loop_
_entity_poly.entity_id
_entity_poly.type
_entity_poly.pdbx_seq_one_letter_code
_entity_poly.pdbx_strand_id
1 'polypeptide(L)'
;MIRGDDFLQNVTIIITHGFEMRIIMMHMFGWSEDYFESLEHPDRCEVKKIILTKDHVFKLESQMRKFNPYTNTKYILRKKK
;
A
#
# COMPACT_ATOMS: atom_id res chain seq x y z
N MET A 1 -22.10 6.86 23.88
CA MET A 1 -20.95 7.80 23.82
C MET A 1 -19.69 6.95 23.97
N ILE A 2 -19.06 6.56 22.86
CA ILE A 2 -17.86 5.71 22.88
C ILE A 2 -16.69 6.62 23.26
N ARG A 3 -15.96 6.28 24.32
CA ARG A 3 -14.79 7.06 24.77
C ARG A 3 -13.69 6.93 23.72
N GLY A 4 -12.96 8.01 23.46
CA GLY A 4 -11.89 8.07 22.45
C GLY A 4 -10.78 7.03 22.66
N ASP A 5 -10.62 6.51 23.87
CA ASP A 5 -9.61 5.52 24.22
C ASP A 5 -9.95 4.09 23.73
N ASP A 6 -11.23 3.76 23.54
CA ASP A 6 -11.65 2.41 23.10
C ASP A 6 -11.37 2.18 21.60
N PHE A 7 -11.27 3.24 20.80
CA PHE A 7 -11.06 3.13 19.35
C PHE A 7 -9.65 2.65 18.99
N LEU A 8 -8.64 2.96 19.83
CA LEU A 8 -7.24 2.68 19.53
C LEU A 8 -6.79 1.28 19.97
N GLN A 9 -7.51 0.61 20.88
CA GLN A 9 -7.10 -0.71 21.36
C GLN A 9 -7.04 -1.78 20.26
N ASN A 10 -7.76 -1.56 19.15
CA ASN A 10 -7.84 -2.50 18.03
C ASN A 10 -7.22 -1.95 16.73
N VAL A 11 -6.46 -0.85 16.81
CA VAL A 11 -5.89 -0.18 15.63
C VAL A 11 -4.37 -0.18 15.72
N THR A 12 -3.71 -0.85 14.77
CA THR A 12 -2.26 -0.81 14.60
C THR A 12 -1.90 0.23 13.54
N ILE A 13 -0.98 1.14 13.87
CA ILE A 13 -0.41 2.12 12.93
C ILE A 13 1.02 1.70 12.60
N ILE A 14 1.30 1.58 11.31
CA ILE A 14 2.64 1.30 10.79
C ILE A 14 3.13 2.55 10.06
N ILE A 15 4.28 3.09 10.47
CA ILE A 15 4.94 4.23 9.84
C ILE A 15 6.25 3.73 9.24
N THR A 16 6.41 3.89 7.92
CA THR A 16 7.45 3.21 7.14
C THR A 16 7.69 3.94 5.82
N HIS A 17 8.71 3.53 5.05
CA HIS A 17 8.98 4.09 3.74
C HIS A 17 8.07 3.50 2.65
N GLY A 18 7.88 4.22 1.54
CA GLY A 18 6.97 3.81 0.47
C GLY A 18 7.31 2.44 -0.15
N PHE A 19 8.59 2.07 -0.19
CA PHE A 19 9.00 0.74 -0.66
C PHE A 19 8.64 -0.37 0.33
N GLU A 20 8.96 -0.18 1.61
CA GLU A 20 8.64 -1.12 2.69
C GLU A 20 7.13 -1.35 2.80
N MET A 21 6.34 -0.28 2.69
CA MET A 21 4.88 -0.34 2.63
C MET A 21 4.39 -1.24 1.49
N ARG A 22 4.98 -1.14 0.29
CA ARG A 22 4.61 -2.01 -0.84
C ARG A 22 4.95 -3.47 -0.57
N ILE A 23 6.11 -3.76 0.04
CA ILE A 23 6.50 -5.14 0.40
C ILE A 23 5.53 -5.71 1.45
N ILE A 24 5.20 -4.94 2.48
CA ILE A 24 4.24 -5.36 3.51
C ILE A 24 2.91 -5.73 2.86
N MET A 25 2.41 -4.89 1.95
CA MET A 25 1.16 -5.17 1.25
C MET A 25 1.25 -6.39 0.33
N MET A 26 2.35 -6.53 -0.42
CA MET A 26 2.57 -7.70 -1.27
C MET A 26 2.49 -8.98 -0.44
N HIS A 27 3.15 -9.00 0.72
CA HIS A 27 3.15 -10.15 1.61
C HIS A 27 1.77 -10.39 2.24
N MET A 28 1.10 -9.35 2.75
CA MET A 28 -0.20 -9.48 3.41
C MET A 28 -1.32 -9.94 2.46
N PHE A 29 -1.28 -9.53 1.19
CA PHE A 29 -2.34 -9.81 0.22
C PHE A 29 -1.97 -10.88 -0.81
N GLY A 30 -0.79 -11.50 -0.68
CA GLY A 30 -0.33 -12.55 -1.59
C GLY A 30 -0.24 -12.10 -3.04
N TRP A 31 0.21 -10.86 -3.28
CA TRP A 31 0.32 -10.32 -4.63
C TRP A 31 1.42 -11.02 -5.42
N SER A 32 1.19 -11.19 -6.73
CA SER A 32 2.23 -11.64 -7.65
C SER A 32 3.29 -10.56 -7.84
N GLU A 33 4.49 -10.98 -8.26
CA GLU A 33 5.57 -10.08 -8.63
C GLU A 33 5.13 -9.12 -9.75
N ASP A 34 4.51 -9.63 -10.82
CA ASP A 34 3.99 -8.81 -11.91
C ASP A 34 3.01 -7.72 -11.42
N TYR A 35 2.10 -8.08 -10.51
CA TYR A 35 1.17 -7.11 -9.96
C TYR A 35 1.91 -6.10 -9.09
N PHE A 36 2.82 -6.55 -8.23
CA PHE A 36 3.64 -5.67 -7.39
C PHE A 36 4.43 -4.65 -8.23
N GLU A 37 5.09 -5.09 -9.30
CA GLU A 37 5.87 -4.23 -10.20
C GLU A 37 4.99 -3.24 -10.97
N SER A 38 3.73 -3.59 -11.25
CA SER A 38 2.78 -2.72 -11.93
C SER A 38 2.27 -1.54 -11.08
N LEU A 39 2.56 -1.50 -9.78
CA LEU A 39 2.08 -0.47 -8.86
C LEU A 39 3.08 0.69 -8.70
N GLU A 40 2.55 1.90 -8.50
CA GLU A 40 3.36 3.06 -8.13
C GLU A 40 3.84 2.99 -6.68
N HIS A 41 4.90 3.75 -6.42
CA HIS A 41 5.24 4.10 -5.05
C HIS A 41 4.14 4.96 -4.43
N PRO A 42 3.81 4.74 -3.14
CA PRO A 42 2.97 5.65 -2.39
C PRO A 42 3.50 7.08 -2.44
N ASP A 43 2.59 8.04 -2.40
CA ASP A 43 2.94 9.45 -2.26
C ASP A 43 3.46 9.75 -0.85
N ARG A 44 4.05 10.93 -0.69
CA ARG A 44 4.51 11.38 0.63
C ARG A 44 3.33 11.42 1.60
N CYS A 45 3.52 10.78 2.76
CA CYS A 45 2.50 10.68 3.81
C CYS A 45 1.18 10.03 3.35
N GLU A 46 1.21 9.19 2.31
CA GLU A 46 0.03 8.46 1.89
C GLU A 46 -0.40 7.44 2.95
N VAL A 47 -1.68 7.48 3.31
CA VAL A 47 -2.27 6.57 4.30
C VAL A 47 -3.08 5.50 3.57
N LYS A 48 -2.81 4.24 3.91
CA LYS A 48 -3.64 3.10 3.48
C LYS A 48 -4.22 2.42 4.69
N LYS A 49 -5.51 2.11 4.59
CA LYS A 49 -6.29 1.46 5.64
C LYS A 49 -6.52 0.00 5.26
N ILE A 50 -6.20 -0.88 6.20
CA ILE A 50 -6.47 -2.32 6.09
C ILE A 50 -7.54 -2.63 7.13
N ILE A 51 -8.61 -3.29 6.69
CA ILE A 51 -9.71 -3.70 7.57
C ILE A 51 -9.67 -5.21 7.73
N LEU A 52 -9.84 -5.69 8.97
CA LEU A 52 -10.13 -7.09 9.23
C LEU A 52 -11.64 -7.29 9.06
N THR A 53 -12.01 -8.13 8.10
CA THR A 53 -13.42 -8.46 7.86
C THR A 53 -13.96 -9.47 8.86
N LYS A 54 -15.29 -9.65 8.89
CA LYS A 54 -15.95 -10.66 9.74
C LYS A 54 -15.47 -12.09 9.44
N ASP A 55 -14.99 -12.34 8.23
CA ASP A 55 -14.45 -13.63 7.79
C ASP A 55 -12.98 -13.82 8.18
N HIS A 56 -12.43 -12.96 9.05
CA HIS A 56 -11.02 -12.94 9.46
C HIS A 56 -10.02 -12.73 8.30
N VAL A 57 -10.47 -12.12 7.20
CA VAL A 57 -9.62 -11.77 6.06
C VAL A 57 -9.29 -10.28 6.08
N PHE A 58 -8.01 -9.95 5.88
CA PHE A 58 -7.58 -8.57 5.67
C PHE A 58 -7.98 -8.07 4.29
N LYS A 59 -8.60 -6.89 4.23
CA LYS A 59 -8.90 -6.21 2.97
C LYS A 59 -8.32 -4.81 2.97
N LEU A 60 -7.70 -4.45 1.85
CA LEU A 60 -7.23 -3.09 1.61
C LEU A 60 -8.45 -2.22 1.26
N GLU A 61 -8.71 -1.19 2.08
CA GLU A 61 -9.87 -0.31 1.88
C GLU A 61 -9.69 0.58 0.64
N SER A 62 -8.46 1.00 0.35
CA SER A 62 -8.14 1.88 -0.79
C SER A 62 -7.11 1.25 -1.73
N GLN A 63 -7.37 1.32 -3.03
CA GLN A 63 -6.49 0.70 -4.02
C GLN A 63 -5.11 1.38 -4.08
N MET A 64 -4.09 0.59 -4.43
CA MET A 64 -2.79 1.13 -4.83
C MET A 64 -2.90 1.72 -6.24
N ARG A 65 -2.13 2.78 -6.50
CA ARG A 65 -2.06 3.37 -7.85
C ARG A 65 -1.27 2.45 -8.79
N LYS A 66 -1.70 2.36 -10.04
CA LYS A 66 -0.95 1.69 -11.10
C LYS A 66 0.08 2.62 -11.69
N PHE A 67 1.26 2.10 -11.96
CA PHE A 67 2.34 2.82 -12.59
C PHE A 67 1.94 3.23 -14.00
N ASN A 68 1.93 4.54 -14.25
CA ASN A 68 1.70 5.09 -15.57
C ASN A 68 3.01 5.65 -16.15
N PRO A 69 3.58 5.02 -17.19
CA PRO A 69 4.83 5.49 -17.80
C PRO A 69 4.67 6.83 -18.53
N TYR A 70 3.46 7.20 -18.94
CA TYR A 70 3.20 8.42 -19.72
C TYR A 70 3.07 9.69 -18.87
N THR A 71 2.83 9.55 -17.56
CA THR A 71 2.76 10.68 -16.62
C THR A 71 4.12 11.00 -15.98
N ASN A 72 5.12 10.13 -16.16
CA ASN A 72 6.43 10.30 -15.55
C ASN A 72 7.40 11.05 -16.48
N THR A 73 7.37 12.39 -16.41
CA THR A 73 8.26 13.29 -17.18
C THR A 73 9.76 13.09 -16.92
N LYS A 74 10.14 12.25 -15.95
CA LYS A 74 11.54 11.96 -15.57
C LYS A 74 11.97 10.52 -15.88
N TYR A 75 11.14 9.72 -16.57
CA TYR A 75 11.49 8.33 -16.85
C TYR A 75 12.58 8.25 -17.94
N ILE A 76 13.83 8.07 -17.50
CA ILE A 76 14.94 7.74 -18.40
C ILE A 76 14.93 6.22 -18.60
N LEU A 77 14.54 5.78 -19.80
CA LEU A 77 14.69 4.39 -20.23
C LEU A 77 16.18 4.00 -20.10
N ARG A 78 16.49 3.03 -19.25
CA ARG A 78 17.82 2.40 -19.25
C ARG A 78 18.04 1.81 -20.64
N LYS A 79 18.97 2.36 -21.41
CA LYS A 79 19.42 1.72 -22.65
C LYS A 79 20.01 0.35 -22.26
N LYS A 80 19.47 -0.73 -22.83
CA LYS A 80 20.15 -2.03 -22.81
C LYS A 80 21.51 -1.83 -23.48
N LYS A 81 22.59 -2.23 -22.78
CA LYS A 81 23.93 -2.33 -23.34
C LYS A 81 23.99 -3.47 -24.35
#